data_AF-A0A1Q9NZS3-F1
#
_entry.id   AF-A0A1Q9NZS3-F1
#
_cell.length_a   1.000
_cell.length_b   1.000
_cell.length_c   1.000
_cell.angle_alpha   90.00
_cell.angle_beta   90.00
_cell.angle_gamma   90.00
#
_symmetry.space_group_name_H-M   'P 1'
#
loop_
_entity.id
_entity.type
_entity.pdbx_description
1 polymer ?
#
loop_
_entity_poly.entity_id
_entity_poly.type
_entity_poly.pdbx_seq_one_letter_code
_entity_poly.pdbx_strand_id
1 'polypeptide(L)'
;MSFQSENRNITQKNDLLANKKIVWTLISLAVIWISTIIVSLFSPDLISGSQQEHLPLVGWTAWIWALLATAIVIRMVRERINYQLHYILSVSIIAIWIGVMLVSVFASPFVTGSDPTSLPIASIGAPLIGSLFTVMVWFLAKPPSN
;
A
#
# COMPACT_ATOMS: atom_id res chain seq x y z
N MET A 1 19.94 -1.45 44.72
CA MET A 1 20.51 -1.63 43.36
C MET A 1 19.53 -2.26 42.36
N SER A 2 18.55 -3.07 42.79
CA SER A 2 17.60 -3.78 41.90
C SER A 2 16.64 -2.88 41.08
N PHE A 3 16.13 -1.80 41.67
CA PHE A 3 15.16 -0.91 41.00
C PHE A 3 15.75 -0.16 39.79
N GLN A 4 17.02 0.24 39.87
CA GLN A 4 17.73 0.95 38.80
C GLN A 4 18.09 0.03 37.62
N SER A 5 18.27 -1.28 37.84
CA SER A 5 18.43 -2.25 36.74
C SER A 5 17.10 -2.55 36.05
N GLU A 6 16.01 -2.67 36.81
CA GLU A 6 14.69 -2.95 36.27
C GLU A 6 14.17 -1.83 35.35
N ASN A 7 14.29 -0.57 35.79
CA ASN A 7 13.91 0.57 34.96
C ASN A 7 14.70 0.66 33.64
N ARG A 8 16.01 0.37 33.68
CA ARG A 8 16.84 0.34 32.46
C ARG A 8 16.38 -0.72 31.48
N ASN A 9 16.04 -1.91 31.97
CA ASN A 9 15.54 -3.00 31.13
C ASN A 9 14.20 -2.67 30.45
N ILE A 10 13.29 -1.99 31.17
CA ILE A 10 12.00 -1.57 30.62
C ILE A 10 12.19 -0.54 29.50
N THR A 11 13.00 0.49 29.73
CA THR A 11 13.29 1.52 28.73
C THR A 11 13.91 0.92 27.47
N GLN A 12 14.93 0.07 27.61
CA GLN A 12 15.60 -0.57 26.48
C GLN A 12 14.63 -1.45 25.66
N LYS A 13 13.73 -2.18 26.33
CA LYS A 13 12.71 -2.99 25.65
C LYS A 13 11.72 -2.11 24.86
N ASN A 14 11.29 -1.00 25.43
CA ASN A 14 10.37 -0.08 24.78
C ASN A 14 11.00 0.57 23.54
N ASP A 15 12.25 1.00 23.66
CA ASP A 15 13.02 1.57 22.54
C ASP A 15 13.20 0.56 21.41
N LEU A 16 13.51 -0.69 21.76
CA LEU A 16 13.62 -1.77 20.78
C LEU A 16 12.30 -2.02 20.04
N LEU A 17 11.17 -2.05 20.74
CA LEU A 17 9.85 -2.24 20.13
C LEU A 17 9.47 -1.04 19.25
N ALA A 18 9.79 0.18 19.68
CA ALA A 18 9.56 1.38 18.88
C ALA A 18 10.38 1.38 17.58
N ASN A 19 11.68 1.05 17.67
CA ASN A 19 12.56 0.93 16.50
C ASN A 19 12.05 -0.13 15.53
N LYS A 20 11.61 -1.29 16.04
CA LYS A 20 11.01 -2.33 15.19
C LYS A 20 9.75 -1.84 14.47
N LYS A 21 8.86 -1.11 15.15
CA LYS A 21 7.67 -0.51 14.49
C LYS A 21 8.06 0.43 13.36
N ILE A 22 9.04 1.30 13.58
CA ILE A 22 9.53 2.24 12.56
C ILE A 22 10.07 1.49 11.34
N VAL A 23 10.87 0.44 11.54
CA VAL A 23 11.40 -0.37 10.43
C VAL A 23 10.28 -0.97 9.58
N TRP A 24 9.27 -1.59 10.20
CA TRP A 24 8.14 -2.17 9.46
C TRP A 24 7.30 -1.12 8.72
N THR A 25 7.15 0.07 9.31
CA THR A 25 6.52 1.22 8.65
C THR A 25 7.31 1.65 7.41
N LEU A 26 8.64 1.78 7.51
CA LEU A 26 9.50 2.17 6.39
C LEU A 26 9.49 1.13 5.27
N ILE A 27 9.52 -0.17 5.60
CA ILE A 27 9.40 -1.25 4.61
C ILE A 27 8.06 -1.16 3.88
N SER A 28 6.97 -0.94 4.63
CA SER A 28 5.63 -0.81 4.03
C SER A 28 5.57 0.38 3.06
N LEU A 29 6.12 1.54 3.46
CA LEU A 29 6.19 2.72 2.58
C LEU A 29 7.05 2.46 1.33
N ALA A 30 8.20 1.82 1.49
CA ALA A 30 9.06 1.46 0.36
C ALA A 30 8.33 0.55 -0.63
N VAL A 31 7.61 -0.48 -0.15
CA VAL A 31 6.84 -1.38 -1.01
C VAL A 31 5.70 -0.64 -1.72
N ILE A 32 4.97 0.25 -1.05
CA ILE A 32 3.93 1.08 -1.67
C ILE A 32 4.51 1.87 -2.85
N TRP A 33 5.61 2.59 -2.62
CA TRP A 33 6.19 3.46 -3.64
C TRP A 33 6.88 2.69 -4.77
N ILE A 34 7.63 1.63 -4.47
CA ILE A 34 8.23 0.76 -5.50
C ILE A 34 7.12 0.16 -6.37
N SER A 35 6.07 -0.36 -5.75
CA SER A 35 4.90 -0.90 -6.46
C SER A 35 4.25 0.16 -7.34
N THR A 36 4.06 1.38 -6.82
CA THR A 36 3.46 2.50 -7.57
C THR A 36 4.30 2.89 -8.78
N ILE A 37 5.62 2.95 -8.64
CA ILE A 37 6.55 3.24 -9.72
C ILE A 37 6.45 2.15 -10.80
N ILE A 38 6.50 0.88 -10.40
CA ILE A 38 6.34 -0.26 -11.33
C ILE A 38 5.00 -0.19 -12.05
N VAL A 39 3.90 0.02 -11.33
CA VAL A 39 2.57 0.19 -11.92
C VAL A 39 2.56 1.34 -12.93
N SER A 40 3.19 2.47 -12.60
CA SER A 40 3.19 3.64 -13.48
C SER A 40 3.96 3.44 -14.78
N LEU A 41 4.96 2.57 -14.77
CA LEU A 41 5.83 2.33 -15.92
C LEU A 41 5.38 1.14 -16.78
N PHE A 42 4.72 0.15 -16.18
CA PHE A 42 4.47 -1.15 -16.81
C PHE A 42 2.99 -1.51 -16.93
N SER A 43 2.06 -0.68 -16.42
CA SER A 43 0.63 -0.90 -16.64
C SER A 43 0.26 -0.71 -18.11
N PRO A 44 -0.71 -1.49 -18.64
CA PRO A 44 -1.22 -1.26 -19.99
C PRO A 44 -1.86 0.12 -20.15
N ASP A 45 -1.60 0.74 -21.30
CA ASP A 45 -2.24 2.00 -21.68
C ASP A 45 -3.71 1.80 -22.03
N LEU A 46 -4.49 2.87 -21.89
CA LEU A 46 -5.77 2.98 -22.57
C LEU A 46 -5.49 3.22 -24.05
N ILE A 47 -6.04 2.35 -24.92
CA ILE A 47 -5.90 2.48 -26.37
C ILE A 47 -7.29 2.66 -26.98
N SER A 48 -7.47 3.73 -27.75
CA SER A 48 -8.78 4.04 -28.35
C SER A 48 -8.68 4.68 -29.73
N GLY A 49 -9.78 4.57 -30.49
CA GLY A 49 -9.92 5.19 -31.80
C GLY A 49 -9.29 4.41 -32.96
N SER A 50 -9.60 4.85 -34.18
CA SER A 50 -9.06 4.26 -35.42
C SER A 50 -7.55 4.45 -35.58
N GLN A 51 -6.98 5.46 -34.90
CA GLN A 51 -5.55 5.77 -34.89
C GLN A 51 -4.77 5.07 -33.76
N GLN A 52 -5.44 4.26 -32.92
CA GLN A 52 -4.82 3.56 -31.79
C GLN A 52 -4.03 4.51 -30.87
N GLU A 53 -4.68 5.56 -30.39
CA GLU A 53 -4.07 6.55 -29.50
C GLU A 53 -3.80 5.94 -28.11
N HIS A 54 -2.58 6.11 -27.61
CA HIS A 54 -2.14 5.59 -26.30
C HIS A 54 -2.25 6.67 -25.21
N LEU A 55 -3.01 6.37 -24.16
CA LEU A 55 -3.13 7.23 -22.99
C LEU A 55 -2.67 6.46 -21.73
N PRO A 56 -1.56 6.85 -21.09
CA PRO A 56 -1.02 6.18 -19.89
C PRO A 56 -1.78 6.57 -18.63
N LEU A 57 -3.10 6.35 -18.63
CA LEU A 57 -4.03 6.82 -17.59
C LEU A 57 -3.68 6.26 -16.21
N VAL A 58 -3.27 5.00 -16.14
CA VAL A 58 -2.89 4.34 -14.88
C VAL A 58 -1.63 4.99 -14.30
N GLY A 59 -0.64 5.30 -15.14
CA GLY A 59 0.59 5.96 -14.71
C GLY A 59 0.37 7.38 -14.18
N TRP A 60 -0.65 8.09 -14.66
CA TRP A 60 -1.02 9.40 -14.11
C TRP A 60 -1.81 9.31 -12.81
N THR A 61 -2.67 8.31 -12.66
CA THR A 61 -3.65 8.27 -11.56
C THR A 61 -3.24 7.41 -10.36
N ALA A 62 -2.33 6.44 -10.52
CA ALA A 62 -1.92 5.53 -9.44
C ALA A 62 -1.34 6.26 -8.20
N TRP A 63 -0.70 7.42 -8.42
CA TRP A 63 -0.05 8.23 -7.39
C TRP A 63 -1.01 8.71 -6.29
N ILE A 64 -2.25 9.05 -6.67
CA ILE A 64 -3.26 9.54 -5.71
C ILE A 64 -3.58 8.44 -4.69
N TRP A 65 -3.68 7.19 -5.15
CA TRP A 65 -3.96 6.04 -4.30
C TRP A 65 -2.77 5.65 -3.42
N ALA A 66 -1.54 5.81 -3.92
CA ALA A 66 -0.32 5.61 -3.14
C ALA A 66 -0.18 6.63 -2.01
N LEU A 67 -0.53 7.90 -2.26
CA LEU A 67 -0.56 8.93 -1.24
C LEU A 67 -1.59 8.62 -0.14
N LEU A 68 -2.78 8.15 -0.52
CA LEU A 68 -3.79 7.72 0.44
C LEU A 68 -3.27 6.58 1.33
N ALA A 69 -2.70 5.53 0.75
CA ALA A 69 -2.13 4.43 1.52
C ALA A 69 -0.96 4.88 2.43
N THR A 70 -0.11 5.77 1.94
CA THR A 70 0.98 6.39 2.73
C THR A 70 0.42 7.09 3.97
N ALA A 71 -0.64 7.90 3.82
CA ALA A 71 -1.27 8.59 4.94
C ALA A 71 -1.78 7.61 6.02
N ILE A 72 -2.34 6.47 5.61
CA ILE A 72 -2.81 5.43 6.52
C ILE A 72 -1.63 4.75 7.25
N VAL A 73 -0.55 4.41 6.56
CA VAL A 73 0.65 3.81 7.17
C VAL A 73 1.30 4.76 8.19
N ILE A 74 1.38 6.06 7.87
CA ILE A 74 1.88 7.09 8.79
C ILE A 74 0.96 7.24 10.00
N ARG A 75 -0.37 7.11 9.82
CA ARG A 75 -1.31 7.15 10.94
C ARG A 75 -1.11 5.94 11.86
N MET A 76 -0.94 4.75 11.30
CA MET A 76 -0.75 3.50 12.03
C MET A 76 0.43 3.54 13.01
N VAL A 77 1.57 4.13 12.62
CA VAL A 77 2.74 4.20 13.52
C VAL A 77 2.53 5.10 14.74
N ARG A 78 1.56 6.02 14.69
CA ARG A 78 1.20 6.91 15.81
C ARG A 78 0.25 6.23 16.81
N GLU A 79 -0.39 5.13 16.43
CA GLU A 79 -1.34 4.42 17.27
C GLU A 79 -0.63 3.60 18.36
N ARG A 80 -1.23 3.55 19.56
CA ARG A 80 -0.71 2.78 20.70
C ARG A 80 -1.07 1.28 20.61
N ILE A 81 -0.85 0.67 19.45
CA ILE A 81 -1.08 -0.77 19.23
C ILE A 81 0.13 -1.61 19.67
N ASN A 82 -0.10 -2.88 20.02
CA ASN A 82 1.00 -3.83 20.32
C ASN A 82 1.85 -4.05 19.05
N TYR A 83 3.16 -4.28 19.23
CA TYR A 83 4.10 -4.60 18.16
C TYR A 83 3.65 -5.78 17.29
N GLN A 84 3.13 -6.87 17.87
CA GLN A 84 2.66 -8.02 17.10
C GLN A 84 1.55 -7.62 16.11
N LEU A 85 0.60 -6.80 16.55
CA LEU A 85 -0.47 -6.29 15.69
C LEU A 85 0.10 -5.36 14.61
N HIS A 86 0.96 -4.40 14.97
CA HIS A 86 1.64 -3.51 14.01
C HIS A 86 2.37 -4.30 12.91
N TYR A 87 3.08 -5.36 13.30
CA TYR A 87 3.78 -6.25 12.37
C TYR A 87 2.81 -6.93 11.39
N ILE A 88 1.71 -7.52 11.88
CA ILE A 88 0.70 -8.18 11.02
C ILE A 88 0.09 -7.19 10.03
N LEU A 89 -0.22 -5.97 10.47
CA LEU A 89 -0.77 -4.93 9.60
C LEU A 89 0.24 -4.51 8.53
N SER A 90 1.51 -4.29 8.89
CA SER A 90 2.57 -3.98 7.92
C SER A 90 2.72 -5.09 6.87
N VAL A 91 2.76 -6.36 7.28
CA VAL A 91 2.83 -7.49 6.35
C VAL A 91 1.61 -7.55 5.43
N SER A 92 0.41 -7.28 5.97
CA SER A 92 -0.83 -7.23 5.19
C SER A 92 -0.78 -6.14 4.13
N ILE A 93 -0.31 -4.94 4.49
CA ILE A 93 -0.16 -3.81 3.56
C ILE A 93 0.86 -4.13 2.47
N ILE A 94 2.00 -4.74 2.83
CA ILE A 94 3.00 -5.21 1.87
C ILE A 94 2.38 -6.20 0.88
N ALA A 95 1.66 -7.21 1.37
CA ALA A 95 1.01 -8.21 0.52
C ALA A 95 -0.04 -7.58 -0.41
N ILE A 96 -0.85 -6.64 0.10
CA ILE A 96 -1.82 -5.89 -0.71
C ILE A 96 -1.12 -5.16 -1.85
N TRP A 97 -0.06 -4.41 -1.57
CA TRP A 97 0.61 -3.59 -2.58
C TRP A 97 1.42 -4.39 -3.60
N ILE A 98 1.98 -5.53 -3.19
CA ILE A 98 2.50 -6.52 -4.14
C ILE A 98 1.37 -7.04 -5.04
N GLY A 99 0.21 -7.38 -4.47
CA GLY A 99 -0.97 -7.81 -5.24
C GLY A 99 -1.45 -6.74 -6.23
N VAL A 100 -1.53 -5.47 -5.80
CA VAL A 100 -1.85 -4.33 -6.67
C VAL A 100 -0.88 -4.25 -7.83
N MET A 101 0.42 -4.32 -7.56
CA MET A 101 1.45 -4.28 -8.61
C MET A 101 1.28 -5.42 -9.61
N LEU A 102 1.11 -6.65 -9.13
CA LEU A 102 0.93 -7.82 -10.00
C LEU A 102 -0.32 -7.69 -10.87
N VAL A 103 -1.46 -7.31 -10.28
CA VAL A 103 -2.72 -7.14 -11.03
C VAL A 103 -2.58 -6.00 -12.05
N SER A 104 -2.04 -4.86 -11.65
CA SER A 104 -1.94 -3.70 -12.55
C SER A 104 -1.02 -3.92 -13.74
N VAL A 105 0.05 -4.71 -13.58
CA VAL A 105 1.02 -4.98 -14.65
C VAL A 105 0.60 -6.15 -15.53
N PHE A 106 0.09 -7.23 -14.94
CA PHE A 106 -0.13 -8.49 -15.66
C PHE A 106 -1.57 -8.74 -16.06
N ALA A 107 -2.55 -7.96 -15.57
CA ALA A 107 -3.93 -8.12 -16.01
C ALA A 107 -4.07 -7.71 -17.48
N SER A 108 -4.69 -8.58 -18.26
CA SER A 108 -4.99 -8.29 -19.66
C SER A 108 -6.01 -7.16 -19.79
N PRO A 109 -5.81 -6.20 -20.70
CA PRO A 109 -6.80 -5.19 -21.00
C PRO A 109 -8.10 -5.81 -21.52
N PHE A 110 -9.22 -5.17 -21.18
CA PHE A 110 -10.51 -5.54 -21.73
C PHE A 110 -10.69 -4.90 -23.11
N VAL A 111 -10.92 -5.71 -24.15
CA VAL A 111 -11.02 -5.22 -25.54
C VAL A 111 -12.48 -5.22 -25.99
N THR A 112 -12.93 -4.14 -26.63
CA THR A 112 -14.29 -4.00 -27.16
C THR A 112 -14.35 -3.35 -28.53
N GLY A 113 -15.45 -3.57 -29.25
CA GLY A 113 -15.78 -2.90 -30.51
C GLY A 113 -15.22 -3.57 -31.77
N SER A 114 -15.69 -3.11 -32.93
CA SER A 114 -15.16 -3.48 -34.25
C SER A 114 -13.83 -2.77 -34.55
N ASP A 115 -13.69 -1.54 -34.06
CA ASP A 115 -12.41 -0.82 -33.93
C ASP A 115 -11.87 -1.07 -32.51
N PRO A 116 -10.84 -1.93 -32.34
CA PRO A 116 -10.47 -2.45 -31.02
C PRO A 116 -10.09 -1.34 -30.06
N THR A 117 -10.89 -1.15 -29.01
CA THR A 117 -10.60 -0.27 -27.88
C THR A 117 -10.14 -1.12 -26.70
N SER A 118 -8.97 -0.85 -26.16
CA SER A 118 -8.38 -1.60 -25.04
C SER A 118 -8.47 -0.79 -23.75
N LEU A 119 -9.23 -1.30 -22.78
CA LEU A 119 -9.49 -0.65 -21.49
C LEU A 119 -8.70 -1.36 -20.37
N PRO A 120 -7.74 -0.71 -19.70
CA PRO A 120 -6.97 -1.30 -18.61
C PRO A 120 -7.74 -1.25 -17.28
N ILE A 121 -8.97 -1.79 -17.27
CA ILE A 121 -9.92 -1.67 -16.14
C ILE A 121 -9.32 -2.22 -14.84
N ALA A 122 -8.70 -3.40 -14.91
CA ALA A 122 -8.06 -4.02 -13.75
C ALA A 122 -6.92 -3.16 -13.21
N SER A 123 -6.11 -2.56 -14.09
CA SER A 123 -4.96 -1.74 -13.72
C SER A 123 -5.36 -0.39 -13.14
N ILE A 124 -6.48 0.18 -13.59
CA ILE A 124 -7.09 1.39 -13.01
C ILE A 124 -7.69 1.07 -11.63
N GLY A 125 -8.42 -0.05 -11.52
CA GLY A 125 -9.14 -0.41 -10.31
C GLY A 125 -8.24 -0.93 -9.18
N ALA A 126 -7.13 -1.59 -9.49
CA ALA A 126 -6.28 -2.23 -8.49
C ALA A 126 -5.70 -1.24 -7.46
N PRO A 127 -5.10 -0.08 -7.82
CA PRO A 127 -4.61 0.90 -6.84
C PRO A 127 -5.73 1.45 -5.94
N LEU A 128 -6.91 1.71 -6.49
CA LEU A 128 -8.10 2.11 -5.74
C LEU A 128 -8.48 1.04 -4.70
N ILE A 129 -8.67 -0.21 -5.14
CA ILE A 129 -9.05 -1.33 -4.25
C ILE A 129 -7.95 -1.58 -3.19
N GLY A 130 -6.68 -1.53 -3.57
CA GLY A 130 -5.56 -1.68 -2.65
C GLY A 130 -5.52 -0.59 -1.58
N SER A 131 -5.86 0.66 -1.93
CA SER A 131 -5.98 1.73 -0.95
C SER A 131 -7.16 1.50 0.01
N LEU A 132 -8.30 1.00 -0.48
CA LEU A 132 -9.45 0.64 0.36
C LEU A 132 -9.11 -0.50 1.33
N PHE A 133 -8.40 -1.53 0.87
CA PHE A 133 -7.93 -2.59 1.77
C PHE A 133 -6.91 -2.09 2.78
N THR A 134 -6.04 -1.15 2.40
CA THR A 134 -5.11 -0.52 3.34
C THR A 134 -5.87 0.22 4.45
N VAL A 135 -6.93 0.95 4.09
CA VAL A 135 -7.84 1.61 5.05
C VAL A 135 -8.55 0.59 5.93
N MET A 136 -9.06 -0.51 5.35
CA MET A 136 -9.77 -1.56 6.08
C MET A 136 -8.85 -2.25 7.11
N VAL A 137 -7.62 -2.58 6.72
CA VAL A 137 -6.59 -3.13 7.62
C VAL A 137 -6.38 -2.22 8.83
N TRP A 138 -6.28 -0.90 8.62
CA TRP A 138 -6.18 0.05 9.72
C TRP A 138 -7.44 0.10 10.59
N PHE A 139 -8.63 0.13 10.00
CA PHE A 139 -9.89 0.14 10.75
C PHE A 139 -10.04 -1.07 11.68
N LEU A 140 -9.68 -2.26 11.19
CA LEU A 140 -9.73 -3.50 11.98
C LEU A 140 -8.76 -3.49 13.16
N ALA A 141 -7.71 -2.67 13.11
CA ALA A 141 -6.73 -2.54 14.18
C ALA A 141 -7.07 -1.47 15.21
N LYS A 142 -8.08 -0.63 14.94
CA LYS A 142 -8.42 0.50 15.81
C LYS A 142 -9.02 -0.02 17.13
N PRO A 143 -8.43 0.28 18.29
CA PRO A 143 -9.06 -0.06 19.57
C PRO A 143 -10.40 0.70 19.70
N PRO A 144 -11.42 0.14 20.37
CA PRO A 144 -12.69 0.81 20.58
C PRO A 144 -12.45 2.17 21.23
N SER A 145 -13.06 3.22 20.68
CA SER A 145 -13.02 4.55 21.27
C SER A 145 -13.88 4.55 22.53
N ASN A 146 -13.23 4.72 23.69
CA ASN A 146 -13.91 5.09 24.94
C ASN A 146 -14.37 6.55 24.88
#